data_AF-A0A5C3PG91-F1
#
_entry.id   AF-A0A5C3PG91-F1
#
_cell.length_a   1.000
_cell.length_b   1.000
_cell.length_c   1.000
_cell.angle_alpha   90.00
_cell.angle_beta   90.00
_cell.angle_gamma   90.00
#
_symmetry.space_group_name_H-M   'P 1'
#
loop_
_entity.id
_entity.type
_entity.pdbx_description
1 polymer ?
#
loop_
_entity_poly.entity_id
_entity_poly.type
_entity_poly.pdbx_seq_one_letter_code
_entity_poly.pdbx_strand_id
1 'polypeptide(L)'
;MADADSIAPNSSSTPPTSSSTGYGPVSVDLNEIDLGVRKVPAPTGWTDILAVPILGAAYFIHWRYRRYAPRRIPTLTSLRLAEVYATGGAAWMVFREEDRLERQMMQDRDLMTIEASNPYRITSRRTKHASAMGYPSDGDLAARLRWWYNHIWSGPVEWNLAFASISPDTPVSRMLSWDDLDICFTHIANTMREPGNDDTYVCGAAVPAFKALCGVTPFAMLARWAGRRMFWLPLNVVQRALFYATVGGVLAQDYQHASYLWTIRDKSAIADLLRANYGPEVERNIDSVCAKWSDQ
;
A
#
# COMPACT_ATOMS: atom_id res chain seq x y z
N MET A 1 -3.36 48.57 62.53
CA MET A 1 -4.42 48.40 61.50
C MET A 1 -3.66 48.21 60.19
N ALA A 2 -3.13 47.03 59.88
CA ALA A 2 -3.83 45.78 59.54
C ALA A 2 -4.87 46.04 58.44
N ASP A 3 -4.49 45.75 57.19
CA ASP A 3 -5.26 44.83 56.35
C ASP A 3 -4.37 44.24 55.26
N ALA A 4 -4.51 42.93 55.11
CA ALA A 4 -3.79 42.07 54.20
C ALA A 4 -4.69 41.81 53.01
N ASP A 5 -4.33 42.32 51.83
CA ASP A 5 -5.07 42.03 50.60
C ASP A 5 -4.61 40.71 49.98
N SER A 6 -5.60 39.84 49.85
CA SER A 6 -5.48 38.44 49.48
C SER A 6 -5.31 38.26 47.98
N ILE A 7 -4.43 37.33 47.63
CA ILE A 7 -4.17 36.82 46.30
C ILE A 7 -5.35 35.94 45.84
N ALA A 8 -5.91 36.23 44.66
CA ALA A 8 -6.76 35.31 43.91
C ALA A 8 -6.38 35.35 42.41
N PRO A 9 -5.93 34.23 41.81
CA PRO A 9 -5.80 34.12 40.36
C PRO A 9 -7.05 33.42 39.80
N ASN A 10 -7.93 34.19 39.14
CA ASN A 10 -8.97 33.64 38.28
C ASN A 10 -8.58 33.88 36.83
N SER A 11 -8.17 32.83 36.12
CA SER A 11 -8.24 32.73 34.65
C SER A 11 -8.03 31.27 34.24
N SER A 12 -9.08 30.47 34.43
CA SER A 12 -9.22 29.15 33.83
C SER A 12 -9.39 29.30 32.32
N SER A 13 -8.30 29.24 31.56
CA SER A 13 -8.34 29.09 30.11
C SER A 13 -8.55 27.63 29.74
N THR A 14 -9.81 27.22 29.58
CA THR A 14 -10.14 25.96 28.92
C THR A 14 -9.71 26.05 27.45
N PRO A 15 -8.91 25.12 26.92
CA PRO A 15 -8.57 25.11 25.50
C PRO A 15 -9.81 24.73 24.68
N PRO A 16 -10.03 25.33 23.50
CA PRO A 16 -11.13 24.96 22.62
C PRO A 16 -10.94 23.52 22.15
N THR A 17 -11.79 22.63 22.65
CA THR A 17 -11.85 21.22 22.23
C THR A 17 -12.83 21.14 21.07
N SER A 18 -12.36 21.41 19.85
CA SER A 18 -13.07 21.01 18.63
C SER A 18 -12.14 21.08 17.42
N SER A 19 -11.12 20.21 17.38
CA SER A 19 -10.56 19.76 16.11
C SER A 19 -11.59 18.81 15.49
N SER A 20 -12.56 19.37 14.78
CA SER A 20 -13.28 18.62 13.75
C SER A 20 -12.21 18.19 12.76
N THR A 21 -11.72 16.98 12.91
CA THR A 21 -10.91 16.32 11.90
C THR A 21 -11.80 16.23 10.66
N GLY A 22 -11.53 17.08 9.68
CA GLY A 22 -12.26 17.23 8.42
C GLY A 22 -12.13 16.01 7.50
N TYR A 23 -12.11 14.79 8.06
CA TYR A 23 -12.30 13.56 7.31
C TYR A 23 -13.80 13.34 7.11
N GLY A 24 -14.41 14.23 6.31
CA GLY A 24 -15.70 13.91 5.70
C GLY A 24 -15.56 12.59 4.92
N PRO A 25 -16.63 11.79 4.77
CA PRO A 25 -16.59 10.69 3.84
C PRO A 25 -16.19 11.25 2.48
N VAL A 26 -15.09 10.75 1.91
CA VAL A 26 -14.92 10.78 0.46
C VAL A 26 -16.07 9.92 -0.05
N SER A 27 -17.22 10.55 -0.32
CA SER A 27 -18.15 10.02 -1.27
C SER A 27 -17.35 10.00 -2.56
N VAL A 28 -16.70 8.86 -2.82
CA VAL A 28 -16.32 8.49 -4.16
C VAL A 28 -17.67 8.37 -4.85
N ASP A 29 -18.14 9.49 -5.42
CA ASP A 29 -19.23 9.43 -6.35
C ASP A 29 -18.67 8.64 -7.53
N LEU A 30 -18.89 7.33 -7.49
CA LEU A 30 -18.42 6.40 -8.51
C LEU A 30 -18.98 6.77 -9.89
N ASN A 31 -19.98 7.66 -9.94
CA ASN A 31 -20.53 8.23 -11.16
C ASN A 31 -19.79 9.48 -11.66
N GLU A 32 -18.96 10.12 -10.82
CA GLU A 32 -18.16 11.30 -11.15
C GLU A 32 -16.65 11.02 -11.10
N ILE A 33 -16.26 9.73 -11.14
CA ILE A 33 -14.98 9.39 -11.75
C ILE A 33 -15.19 9.55 -13.25
N ASP A 34 -15.16 10.80 -13.72
CA ASP A 34 -14.91 11.07 -15.13
C ASP A 34 -13.49 10.56 -15.41
N LEU A 35 -13.39 9.26 -15.72
CA LEU A 35 -12.20 8.61 -16.25
C LEU A 35 -11.78 9.21 -17.61
N GLY A 36 -12.38 10.33 -18.00
CA GLY A 36 -12.03 11.16 -19.13
C GLY A 36 -11.90 10.34 -20.38
N VAL A 37 -12.77 9.33 -20.57
CA VAL A 37 -12.77 8.32 -21.65
C VAL A 37 -11.41 8.20 -22.33
N ARG A 38 -10.33 8.01 -21.56
CA ARG A 38 -9.02 7.77 -22.16
C ARG A 38 -9.11 6.36 -22.64
N LYS A 39 -9.18 6.18 -23.97
CA LYS A 39 -9.23 4.86 -24.61
C LYS A 39 -8.19 3.98 -23.92
N VAL A 40 -8.68 2.99 -23.19
CA VAL A 40 -7.82 1.98 -22.58
C VAL A 40 -6.97 1.43 -23.72
N PRO A 41 -5.64 1.55 -23.68
CA PRO A 41 -4.80 0.99 -24.72
C PRO A 41 -5.17 -0.48 -24.86
N ALA A 42 -5.45 -0.91 -26.09
CA ALA A 42 -5.85 -2.28 -26.35
C ALA A 42 -4.80 -3.24 -25.74
N PRO A 43 -5.23 -4.37 -25.15
CA PRO A 43 -4.31 -5.33 -24.55
C PRO A 43 -3.16 -5.63 -25.52
N THR A 44 -1.93 -5.44 -25.04
CA THR A 44 -0.73 -5.40 -25.88
C THR A 44 -0.32 -6.75 -26.46
N GLY A 45 -0.98 -7.85 -26.07
CA GLY A 45 -0.69 -9.18 -26.61
C GLY A 45 -1.76 -10.24 -26.32
N TRP A 46 -1.75 -11.30 -27.12
CA TRP A 46 -2.62 -12.47 -26.97
C TRP A 46 -2.41 -13.21 -25.64
N THR A 47 -1.22 -13.10 -25.05
CA THR A 47 -0.86 -13.72 -23.77
C THR A 47 -1.72 -13.21 -22.61
N ASP A 48 -2.15 -11.95 -22.67
CA ASP A 48 -2.94 -11.29 -21.62
C ASP A 48 -4.38 -11.84 -21.62
N ILE A 49 -4.92 -12.04 -22.81
CA ILE A 49 -6.27 -12.57 -23.04
C ILE A 49 -6.33 -14.07 -22.71
N LEU A 50 -5.27 -14.81 -23.04
CA LEU A 50 -5.26 -16.27 -22.91
C LEU A 50 -4.86 -16.77 -21.52
N ALA A 51 -4.25 -15.95 -20.65
CA ALA A 51 -3.77 -16.39 -19.34
C ALA A 51 -4.88 -16.99 -18.46
N VAL A 52 -6.04 -16.34 -18.36
CA VAL A 52 -7.17 -16.86 -17.56
C VAL A 52 -7.74 -18.15 -18.14
N PRO A 53 -8.04 -18.25 -19.45
CA PRO A 53 -8.40 -19.53 -20.08
C PRO A 53 -7.36 -20.64 -19.87
N ILE A 54 -6.06 -20.33 -20.00
CA ILE A 54 -4.97 -21.30 -19.80
C ILE A 54 -4.97 -21.80 -18.35
N LEU A 55 -5.09 -20.91 -17.36
CA LEU A 55 -5.20 -21.29 -15.95
C LEU A 55 -6.44 -22.16 -15.70
N GLY A 56 -7.57 -21.84 -16.32
CA GLY A 56 -8.81 -22.64 -16.26
C GLY A 56 -8.63 -24.05 -16.86
N ALA A 57 -8.02 -24.14 -18.04
CA ALA A 57 -7.70 -25.40 -18.70
C ALA A 57 -6.72 -26.24 -17.87
N ALA A 58 -5.66 -25.60 -17.34
CA ALA A 58 -4.69 -26.24 -16.46
C ALA A 58 -5.34 -26.75 -15.17
N TYR A 59 -6.24 -25.98 -14.56
CA TYR A 59 -7.05 -26.42 -13.42
C TYR A 59 -7.87 -27.67 -13.76
N PHE A 60 -8.57 -27.66 -14.90
CA PHE A 60 -9.41 -28.79 -15.33
C PHE A 60 -8.58 -30.06 -15.58
N ILE A 61 -7.46 -29.94 -16.29
CA ILE A 61 -6.51 -31.04 -16.54
C ILE A 61 -5.99 -31.59 -15.20
N HIS A 62 -5.53 -30.72 -14.30
CA HIS A 62 -5.00 -31.14 -13.00
C HIS A 62 -6.08 -31.79 -12.13
N TRP A 63 -7.30 -31.26 -12.14
CA TRP A 63 -8.43 -31.86 -11.45
C TRP A 63 -8.76 -33.26 -12.00
N ARG A 64 -8.79 -33.41 -13.33
CA ARG A 64 -9.04 -34.69 -13.98
C ARG A 64 -7.94 -35.72 -13.69
N TYR A 65 -6.70 -35.29 -13.75
CA TYR A 65 -5.53 -36.10 -13.39
C TYR A 65 -5.63 -36.61 -11.95
N ARG A 66 -6.02 -35.75 -10.99
CA ARG A 66 -6.17 -36.15 -9.57
C ARG A 66 -7.24 -37.18 -9.30
N ARG A 67 -8.27 -37.26 -10.16
CA ARG A 67 -9.27 -38.34 -10.06
C ARG A 67 -8.67 -39.70 -10.40
N TYR A 68 -7.67 -39.74 -11.27
CA TYR A 68 -7.00 -40.97 -11.68
C TYR A 68 -5.77 -41.30 -10.84
N ALA A 69 -5.07 -40.29 -10.35
CA ALA A 69 -3.87 -40.41 -9.52
C ALA A 69 -4.06 -39.65 -8.20
N PRO A 70 -4.80 -40.21 -7.23
CA PRO A 70 -4.98 -39.58 -5.92
C PRO A 70 -3.63 -39.45 -5.18
N ARG A 71 -3.48 -38.36 -4.42
CA ARG A 71 -2.24 -38.07 -3.65
C ARG A 71 -1.99 -39.19 -2.62
N ARG A 72 -0.73 -39.62 -2.51
CA ARG A 72 -0.26 -40.54 -1.45
C ARG A 72 0.39 -39.83 -0.26
N ILE A 73 0.85 -38.58 -0.46
CA ILE A 73 1.59 -37.79 0.55
C ILE A 73 0.66 -36.71 1.13
N PRO A 74 0.77 -36.36 2.43
CA PRO A 74 0.06 -35.23 3.02
C PRO A 74 0.28 -33.96 2.20
N THR A 75 -0.77 -33.14 2.08
CA THR A 75 -0.66 -31.88 1.35
C THR A 75 0.29 -30.94 2.08
N LEU A 76 1.17 -30.24 1.37
CA LEU A 76 2.02 -29.20 1.95
C LEU A 76 1.17 -28.01 2.41
N THR A 77 0.23 -27.61 1.54
CA THR A 77 -0.73 -26.54 1.79
C THR A 77 -2.10 -27.08 2.21
N SER A 78 -2.83 -26.29 2.98
CA SER A 78 -4.25 -26.49 3.33
C SER A 78 -5.22 -25.95 2.26
N LEU A 79 -4.70 -25.37 1.17
CA LEU A 79 -5.50 -24.86 0.06
C LEU A 79 -6.05 -25.99 -0.80
N ARG A 80 -7.28 -25.79 -1.26
CA ARG A 80 -7.92 -26.60 -2.30
C ARG A 80 -7.27 -26.28 -3.64
N LEU A 81 -7.37 -27.23 -4.57
CA LEU A 81 -6.85 -27.02 -5.92
C LEU A 81 -7.44 -25.76 -6.57
N ALA A 82 -8.76 -25.58 -6.47
CA ALA A 82 -9.44 -24.41 -7.03
C ALA A 82 -8.91 -23.10 -6.44
N GLU A 83 -8.56 -23.07 -5.15
CA GLU A 83 -8.05 -21.87 -4.49
C GLU A 83 -6.66 -21.51 -4.97
N VAL A 84 -5.79 -22.49 -5.23
CA VAL A 84 -4.46 -22.24 -5.79
C VAL A 84 -4.57 -21.58 -7.16
N TYR A 85 -5.41 -22.11 -8.05
CA TYR A 85 -5.59 -21.54 -9.39
C TYR A 85 -6.34 -20.20 -9.35
N ALA A 86 -7.36 -20.06 -8.50
CA ALA A 86 -8.07 -18.79 -8.34
C ALA A 86 -7.15 -17.69 -7.80
N THR A 87 -6.30 -18.01 -6.81
CA THR A 87 -5.33 -17.06 -6.26
C THR A 87 -4.27 -16.69 -7.29
N GLY A 88 -3.73 -17.68 -8.02
CA GLY A 88 -2.76 -17.42 -9.09
C GLY A 88 -3.35 -16.57 -10.22
N GLY A 89 -4.62 -16.82 -10.59
CA GLY A 89 -5.34 -16.00 -11.56
C GLY A 89 -5.58 -14.58 -11.08
N ALA A 90 -6.02 -14.40 -9.83
CA ALA A 90 -6.20 -13.08 -9.23
C ALA A 90 -4.87 -12.31 -9.17
N ALA A 91 -3.80 -12.97 -8.74
CA ALA A 91 -2.46 -12.39 -8.71
C ALA A 91 -2.01 -11.93 -10.10
N TRP A 92 -2.17 -12.80 -11.10
CA TRP A 92 -1.87 -12.45 -12.49
C TRP A 92 -2.65 -11.22 -12.97
N MET A 93 -3.96 -11.14 -12.72
CA MET A 93 -4.76 -10.00 -13.14
C MET A 93 -4.31 -8.69 -12.47
N VAL A 94 -3.95 -8.75 -11.18
CA VAL A 94 -3.46 -7.59 -10.45
C VAL A 94 -2.12 -7.11 -10.99
N PHE A 95 -1.13 -8.01 -11.15
CA PHE A 95 0.18 -7.65 -11.72
C PHE A 95 0.05 -7.09 -13.14
N ARG A 96 -0.90 -7.58 -13.92
CA ARG A 96 -1.15 -7.04 -15.27
C ARG A 96 -1.76 -5.65 -15.25
N GLU A 97 -2.63 -5.38 -14.29
CA GLU A 97 -3.21 -4.06 -14.12
C GLU A 97 -2.17 -3.06 -13.60
N GLU A 98 -1.31 -3.49 -12.67
CA GLU A 98 -0.13 -2.74 -12.23
C GLU A 98 0.77 -2.39 -13.42
N ASP A 99 1.26 -3.38 -14.19
CA ASP A 99 2.07 -3.17 -15.39
C ASP A 99 1.45 -2.13 -16.33
N ARG A 100 0.11 -2.19 -16.50
CA ARG A 100 -0.64 -1.27 -17.35
C ARG A 100 -0.59 0.15 -16.80
N LEU A 101 -0.84 0.32 -15.49
CA LEU A 101 -0.83 1.60 -14.81
C LEU A 101 0.57 2.21 -14.80
N GLU A 102 1.62 1.41 -14.58
CA GLU A 102 3.01 1.85 -14.61
C GLU A 102 3.43 2.31 -16.01
N ARG A 103 3.09 1.57 -17.08
CA ARG A 103 3.37 2.02 -18.45
C ARG A 103 2.66 3.33 -18.79
N GLN A 104 1.44 3.52 -18.28
CA GLN A 104 0.74 4.78 -18.45
C GLN A 104 1.41 5.90 -17.64
N MET A 105 1.95 5.58 -16.46
CA MET A 105 2.61 6.52 -15.58
C MET A 105 3.89 7.04 -16.26
N MET A 106 4.64 6.17 -16.92
CA MET A 106 5.83 6.53 -17.70
C MET A 106 5.55 7.53 -18.83
N GLN A 107 4.31 7.60 -19.32
CA GLN A 107 3.91 8.55 -20.36
C GLN A 107 3.56 9.93 -19.78
N ASP A 108 3.40 10.04 -18.46
CA ASP A 108 3.01 11.24 -17.74
C ASP A 108 4.20 11.75 -16.91
N ARG A 109 4.88 12.79 -17.41
CA ARG A 109 6.09 13.33 -16.78
C ARG A 109 5.85 13.82 -15.36
N ASP A 110 4.66 14.31 -15.06
CA ASP A 110 4.35 14.80 -13.71
C ASP A 110 4.19 13.63 -12.75
N LEU A 111 3.53 12.54 -13.14
CA LEU A 111 3.50 11.33 -12.32
C LEU A 111 4.89 10.72 -12.13
N MET A 112 5.72 10.71 -13.17
CA MET A 112 7.12 10.27 -13.05
C MET A 112 7.93 11.15 -12.10
N THR A 113 7.63 12.45 -12.05
CA THR A 113 8.25 13.37 -11.07
C THR A 113 7.86 12.97 -9.65
N ILE A 114 6.62 12.55 -9.43
CA ILE A 114 6.14 12.07 -8.12
C ILE A 114 6.82 10.75 -7.75
N GLU A 115 6.83 9.76 -8.65
CA GLU A 115 7.51 8.47 -8.44
C GLU A 115 9.03 8.66 -8.15
N ALA A 116 9.68 9.55 -8.90
CA ALA A 116 11.10 9.85 -8.75
C ALA A 116 11.44 10.69 -7.51
N SER A 117 10.44 11.26 -6.84
CA SER A 117 10.60 12.06 -5.63
C SER A 117 10.91 11.23 -4.36
N ASN A 118 11.16 9.93 -4.54
CA ASN A 118 11.53 9.01 -3.47
C ASN A 118 12.64 9.59 -2.56
N PRO A 119 12.39 9.75 -1.25
CA PRO A 119 13.17 10.59 -0.35
C PRO A 119 14.45 9.94 0.17
N TYR A 120 14.96 8.89 -0.49
CA TYR A 120 16.21 8.19 -0.14
C TYR A 120 17.41 9.09 0.15
N ARG A 121 17.43 10.30 -0.43
CA ARG A 121 18.52 11.26 -0.26
C ARG A 121 18.27 12.31 0.82
N ILE A 122 17.07 12.38 1.37
CA ILE A 122 16.58 13.60 2.05
C ILE A 122 16.52 13.43 3.58
N THR A 123 16.49 12.20 4.09
CA THR A 123 16.09 11.94 5.50
C THR A 123 17.20 11.56 6.49
N SER A 124 18.48 11.45 6.12
CA SER A 124 19.51 11.13 7.13
C SER A 124 19.75 12.22 8.18
N ARG A 125 19.25 13.46 7.99
CA ARG A 125 19.52 14.60 8.89
C ARG A 125 18.34 15.12 9.73
N ARG A 126 17.08 14.76 9.43
CA ARG A 126 15.89 15.40 10.09
C ARG A 126 15.03 14.48 10.98
N THR A 127 15.35 13.19 11.08
CA THR A 127 14.47 12.15 11.63
C THR A 127 14.26 12.13 13.15
N LYS A 128 14.86 13.02 13.95
CA LYS A 128 14.86 12.82 15.41
C LYS A 128 13.61 13.32 16.16
N HIS A 129 12.70 14.09 15.55
CA HIS A 129 11.65 14.81 16.32
C HIS A 129 10.26 14.86 15.67
N ALA A 130 9.95 14.02 14.68
CA ALA A 130 8.60 13.98 14.11
C ALA A 130 7.65 13.22 15.05
N SER A 131 6.92 13.96 15.90
CA SER A 131 5.76 13.41 16.61
C SER A 131 4.66 13.06 15.61
N ALA A 132 3.87 12.02 15.89
CA ALA A 132 2.88 11.49 14.95
C ALA A 132 1.68 12.44 14.76
N MET A 133 1.83 13.47 13.91
CA MET A 133 0.86 14.56 13.78
C MET A 133 -0.39 14.22 12.94
N GLY A 134 -0.40 13.10 12.20
CA GLY A 134 -1.51 12.71 11.32
C GLY A 134 -2.21 11.38 11.63
N TYR A 135 -1.77 10.60 12.61
CA TYR A 135 -2.40 9.31 12.91
C TYR A 135 -3.69 9.54 13.71
N PRO A 136 -4.84 8.92 13.34
CA PRO A 136 -6.06 9.01 14.12
C PRO A 136 -5.97 8.15 15.39
N SER A 137 -5.12 8.55 16.34
CA SER A 137 -5.00 7.89 17.65
C SER A 137 -6.31 7.94 18.44
N ASP A 138 -7.11 8.98 18.22
CA ASP A 138 -8.33 9.26 18.99
C ASP A 138 -9.61 8.96 18.18
N GLY A 139 -9.47 8.43 16.96
CA GLY A 139 -10.60 8.05 16.09
C GLY A 139 -11.23 6.70 16.43
N ASP A 140 -12.46 6.49 15.95
CA ASP A 140 -13.15 5.21 16.06
C ASP A 140 -12.44 4.09 15.26
N LEU A 141 -12.87 2.84 15.47
CA LEU A 141 -12.28 1.69 14.79
C LEU A 141 -12.38 1.81 13.26
N ALA A 142 -13.44 2.46 12.74
CA ALA A 142 -13.64 2.64 11.31
C ALA A 142 -12.64 3.63 10.72
N ALA A 143 -12.37 4.75 11.39
CA ALA A 143 -11.35 5.72 11.01
C ALA A 143 -9.96 5.09 11.01
N ARG A 144 -9.65 4.25 12.02
CA ARG A 144 -8.38 3.50 12.07
C ARG A 144 -8.26 2.47 10.95
N LEU A 145 -9.33 1.74 10.64
CA LEU A 145 -9.34 0.78 9.53
C LEU A 145 -9.23 1.48 8.17
N ARG A 146 -9.88 2.63 7.99
CA ARG A 146 -9.77 3.44 6.78
C ARG A 146 -8.35 3.99 6.63
N TRP A 147 -7.78 4.56 7.70
CA TRP A 147 -6.40 5.02 7.69
C TRP A 147 -5.47 3.85 7.33
N TRP A 148 -5.63 2.69 7.96
CA TRP A 148 -4.83 1.51 7.65
C TRP A 148 -5.03 1.03 6.21
N TYR A 149 -6.24 1.03 5.67
CA TYR A 149 -6.49 0.68 4.27
C TYR A 149 -5.79 1.63 3.30
N ASN A 150 -5.75 2.93 3.64
CA ASN A 150 -5.09 3.95 2.84
C ASN A 150 -3.56 3.93 2.97
N HIS A 151 -3.06 3.49 4.12
CA HIS A 151 -1.65 3.57 4.53
C HIS A 151 -1.08 2.19 4.87
N ILE A 152 -1.55 1.13 4.19
CA ILE A 152 -1.28 -0.25 4.60
C ILE A 152 0.22 -0.62 4.59
N TRP A 153 1.09 0.20 3.97
CA TRP A 153 2.55 -0.02 3.91
C TRP A 153 3.39 1.01 4.64
N SER A 154 2.82 2.15 5.02
CA SER A 154 3.55 3.16 5.79
C SER A 154 3.06 3.18 7.22
N GLY A 155 3.99 3.10 8.15
CA GLY A 155 3.69 3.40 9.53
C GLY A 155 3.40 4.90 9.69
N PRO A 156 2.83 5.30 10.83
CA PRO A 156 2.67 6.70 11.16
C PRO A 156 3.99 7.49 11.06
N VAL A 157 5.12 6.86 11.38
CA VAL A 157 6.42 7.54 11.40
C VAL A 157 6.85 7.92 9.98
N GLU A 158 6.83 6.98 9.05
CA GLU A 158 7.19 7.18 7.64
C GLU A 158 6.29 8.22 6.99
N TRP A 159 4.99 8.17 7.28
CA TRP A 159 4.05 9.17 6.79
C TRP A 159 4.36 10.58 7.32
N ASN A 160 4.61 10.72 8.61
CA ASN A 160 4.96 12.03 9.18
C ASN A 160 6.33 12.52 8.68
N LEU A 161 7.25 11.62 8.36
CA LEU A 161 8.50 11.99 7.70
C LEU A 161 8.25 12.50 6.27
N ALA A 162 7.34 11.88 5.52
CA ALA A 162 6.96 12.33 4.17
C ALA A 162 6.27 13.70 4.21
N PHE A 163 5.36 13.87 5.17
CA PHE A 163 4.73 15.15 5.46
C PHE A 163 5.77 16.22 5.82
N ALA A 164 6.74 15.92 6.69
CA ALA A 164 7.76 16.87 7.12
C ALA A 164 8.84 17.15 6.06
N SER A 165 9.04 16.26 5.09
CA SER A 165 10.02 16.45 4.02
C SER A 165 9.53 17.43 2.96
N ILE A 166 8.22 17.59 2.82
CA ILE A 166 7.59 18.57 1.95
C ILE A 166 7.18 19.75 2.81
N SER A 167 7.75 20.94 2.58
CA SER A 167 7.42 22.11 3.39
C SER A 167 5.95 22.49 3.18
N PRO A 168 5.06 22.34 4.19
CA PRO A 168 3.64 22.64 4.03
C PRO A 168 3.36 24.14 3.89
N ASP A 169 4.38 24.99 4.14
CA ASP A 169 4.27 26.45 4.14
C ASP A 169 4.61 27.13 2.81
N THR A 170 4.86 26.37 1.75
CA THR A 170 5.02 26.97 0.44
C THR A 170 3.69 27.56 -0.06
N PRO A 171 3.69 28.64 -0.86
CA PRO A 171 2.46 29.14 -1.48
C PRO A 171 1.74 28.07 -2.31
N VAL A 172 2.49 27.16 -2.94
CA VAL A 172 1.97 26.05 -3.77
C VAL A 172 1.23 25.02 -2.93
N SER A 173 1.77 24.61 -1.78
CA SER A 173 1.11 23.63 -0.89
C SER A 173 -0.22 24.14 -0.33
N ARG A 174 -0.40 25.46 -0.16
CA ARG A 174 -1.66 26.05 0.30
C ARG A 174 -2.76 26.07 -0.76
N MET A 175 -2.41 25.90 -2.04
CA MET A 175 -3.36 25.89 -3.15
C MET A 175 -3.84 24.47 -3.49
N LEU A 176 -3.13 23.45 -3.01
CA LEU A 176 -3.43 22.04 -3.28
C LEU A 176 -4.52 21.51 -2.35
N SER A 177 -5.31 20.56 -2.88
CA SER A 177 -6.24 19.79 -2.07
C SER A 177 -5.49 18.97 -1.03
N TRP A 178 -6.04 18.90 0.19
CA TRP A 178 -5.51 18.01 1.23
C TRP A 178 -5.54 16.54 0.81
N ASP A 179 -6.51 16.13 -0.01
CA ASP A 179 -6.60 14.75 -0.50
C ASP A 179 -5.43 14.41 -1.44
N ASP A 180 -5.09 15.30 -2.37
CA ASP A 180 -3.95 15.12 -3.30
C ASP A 180 -2.62 15.10 -2.53
N LEU A 181 -2.51 15.94 -1.48
CA LEU A 181 -1.36 15.96 -0.58
C LEU A 181 -1.26 14.66 0.23
N ASP A 182 -2.36 14.16 0.80
CA ASP A 182 -2.40 12.90 1.56
C ASP A 182 -1.97 11.71 0.69
N ILE A 183 -2.47 11.64 -0.55
CA ILE A 183 -2.06 10.63 -1.52
C ILE A 183 -0.56 10.73 -1.81
N CYS A 184 -0.05 11.94 -2.04
CA CYS A 184 1.38 12.18 -2.30
C CYS A 184 2.25 11.79 -1.10
N PHE A 185 1.90 12.21 0.11
CA PHE A 185 2.61 11.85 1.34
C PHE A 185 2.61 10.34 1.57
N THR A 186 1.46 9.70 1.37
CA THR A 186 1.33 8.25 1.49
C THR A 186 2.20 7.52 0.49
N HIS A 187 2.22 7.95 -0.77
CA HIS A 187 3.07 7.36 -1.79
C HIS A 187 4.56 7.51 -1.46
N ILE A 188 4.98 8.71 -1.05
CA ILE A 188 6.36 8.99 -0.63
C ILE A 188 6.73 8.16 0.60
N ALA A 189 5.84 8.09 1.59
CA ALA A 189 6.01 7.31 2.82
C ALA A 189 6.19 5.82 2.51
N ASN A 190 5.35 5.30 1.63
CA ASN A 190 5.40 3.91 1.18
C ASN A 190 6.74 3.64 0.49
N THR A 191 7.17 4.51 -0.41
CA THR A 191 8.42 4.34 -1.18
C THR A 191 9.70 4.66 -0.41
N MET A 192 9.61 5.18 0.83
CA MET A 192 10.76 5.32 1.73
C MET A 192 11.37 3.94 2.05
N ARG A 193 12.37 3.50 1.29
CA ARG A 193 13.17 2.32 1.69
C ARG A 193 14.26 2.69 2.72
N GLU A 194 14.60 1.72 3.58
CA GLU A 194 15.71 1.83 4.50
C GLU A 194 17.04 1.65 3.74
N PRO A 195 18.04 2.54 3.93
CA PRO A 195 19.33 2.43 3.25
C PRO A 195 19.96 1.05 3.43
N GLY A 196 20.14 0.32 2.32
CA GLY A 196 20.80 -0.99 2.28
C GLY A 196 19.88 -2.21 2.27
N ASN A 197 18.56 -2.04 2.14
CA ASN A 197 17.61 -3.15 2.09
C ASN A 197 16.67 -3.07 0.88
N ASP A 198 17.26 -3.14 -0.32
CA ASP A 198 16.57 -2.93 -1.60
C ASP A 198 15.43 -3.93 -1.92
N ASP A 199 15.42 -5.10 -1.29
CA ASP A 199 14.46 -6.18 -1.60
C ASP A 199 13.24 -6.24 -0.66
N THR A 200 13.19 -5.44 0.40
CA THR A 200 12.09 -5.53 1.39
C THR A 200 10.81 -4.81 1.01
N TYR A 201 10.83 -4.03 -0.07
CA TYR A 201 9.70 -3.22 -0.51
C TYR A 201 8.49 -4.08 -0.90
N VAL A 202 8.65 -5.04 -1.81
CA VAL A 202 7.55 -5.72 -2.53
C VAL A 202 6.66 -6.62 -1.66
N CYS A 203 6.98 -6.80 -0.37
CA CYS A 203 6.20 -7.65 0.52
C CYS A 203 6.04 -7.11 1.94
N GLY A 204 6.36 -5.84 2.23
CA GLY A 204 6.41 -5.31 3.61
C GLY A 204 5.15 -5.64 4.43
N ALA A 205 3.97 -5.39 3.88
CA ALA A 205 2.70 -5.71 4.54
C ALA A 205 2.41 -7.22 4.64
N ALA A 206 2.93 -8.01 3.69
CA ALA A 206 2.76 -9.45 3.65
C ALA A 206 3.77 -10.22 4.52
N VAL A 207 4.92 -9.62 4.84
CA VAL A 207 6.04 -10.27 5.57
C VAL A 207 5.62 -10.85 6.92
N PRO A 208 4.86 -10.13 7.80
CA PRO A 208 4.43 -10.70 9.08
C PRO A 208 3.55 -11.93 8.89
N ALA A 209 2.58 -11.86 7.97
CA ALA A 209 1.68 -12.97 7.66
C ALA A 209 2.44 -14.15 7.05
N PHE A 210 3.41 -13.88 6.16
CA PHE A 210 4.26 -14.90 5.55
C PHE A 210 5.17 -15.59 6.56
N LYS A 211 5.83 -14.82 7.45
CA LYS A 211 6.65 -15.38 8.54
C LYS A 211 5.81 -16.27 9.46
N ALA A 212 4.62 -15.81 9.84
CA ALA A 212 3.69 -16.62 10.62
C ALA A 212 3.25 -17.88 9.85
N LEU A 213 2.98 -17.79 8.55
CA LEU A 213 2.62 -18.92 7.71
C LEU A 213 3.75 -19.97 7.69
N CYS A 214 4.99 -19.53 7.47
CA CYS A 214 6.18 -20.38 7.52
C CYS A 214 6.34 -21.04 8.89
N GLY A 215 6.10 -20.30 9.98
CA GLY A 215 6.15 -20.83 11.33
C GLY A 215 5.06 -21.87 11.63
N VAL A 216 3.81 -21.64 11.22
CA VAL A 216 2.67 -22.54 11.47
C VAL A 216 2.73 -23.80 10.60
N THR A 217 3.35 -23.73 9.42
CA THR A 217 3.33 -24.81 8.43
C THR A 217 3.93 -26.15 8.90
N PRO A 218 5.13 -26.22 9.53
CA PRO A 218 5.66 -27.47 10.03
C PRO A 218 4.75 -28.12 11.10
N PHE A 219 4.14 -27.32 11.98
CA PHE A 219 3.22 -27.85 13.00
C PHE A 219 1.95 -28.43 12.37
N ALA A 220 1.39 -27.74 11.36
CA ALA A 220 0.23 -28.24 10.64
C ALA A 220 0.55 -29.53 9.89
N MET A 221 1.72 -29.62 9.26
CA MET A 221 2.20 -30.84 8.60
C MET A 221 2.35 -32.00 9.60
N LEU A 222 2.99 -31.76 10.75
CA LEU A 222 3.17 -32.75 11.80
C LEU A 222 1.82 -33.23 12.36
N ALA A 223 0.88 -32.32 12.61
CA ALA A 223 -0.46 -32.65 13.10
C ALA A 223 -1.27 -33.49 12.08
N ARG A 224 -1.14 -33.21 10.78
CA ARG A 224 -1.73 -34.04 9.71
C ARG A 224 -1.09 -35.42 9.66
N TRP A 225 0.25 -35.48 9.72
CA TRP A 225 0.99 -36.74 9.68
C TRP A 225 0.65 -37.64 10.88
N ALA A 226 0.51 -37.07 12.07
CA ALA A 226 0.10 -37.78 13.28
C ALA A 226 -1.39 -38.14 13.34
N GLY A 227 -2.20 -37.76 12.34
CA GLY A 227 -3.64 -38.05 12.29
C GLY A 227 -4.48 -37.36 13.36
N ARG A 228 -3.97 -36.33 14.05
CA ARG A 228 -4.64 -35.70 15.20
C ARG A 228 -5.61 -34.61 14.74
N ARG A 229 -6.87 -35.01 14.47
CA ARG A 229 -7.93 -34.14 13.94
C ARG A 229 -8.17 -32.85 14.72
N MET A 230 -8.06 -32.92 16.05
CA MET A 230 -8.25 -31.77 16.93
C MET A 230 -7.24 -30.64 16.67
N PHE A 231 -6.01 -30.97 16.24
CA PHE A 231 -4.96 -29.98 16.02
C PHE A 231 -4.85 -29.55 14.56
N TRP A 232 -4.98 -30.46 13.59
CA TRP A 232 -4.73 -30.08 12.19
C TRP A 232 -5.86 -29.24 11.58
N LEU A 233 -7.12 -29.35 12.03
CA LEU A 233 -8.21 -28.51 11.54
C LEU A 233 -8.02 -27.02 11.85
N PRO A 234 -7.82 -26.59 13.12
CA PRO A 234 -7.58 -25.18 13.42
C PRO A 234 -6.28 -24.69 12.76
N LEU A 235 -5.22 -25.49 12.75
CA LEU A 235 -3.96 -25.13 12.07
C LEU A 235 -4.17 -24.92 10.56
N ASN A 236 -5.02 -25.72 9.90
CA ASN A 236 -5.35 -25.50 8.50
C ASN A 236 -6.13 -24.20 8.28
N VAL A 237 -7.05 -23.83 9.17
CA VAL A 237 -7.77 -22.54 9.11
C VAL A 237 -6.77 -21.39 9.24
N VAL A 238 -5.88 -21.46 10.25
CA VAL A 238 -4.84 -20.45 10.46
C VAL A 238 -3.92 -20.33 9.24
N GLN A 239 -3.44 -21.44 8.69
CA GLN A 239 -2.61 -21.40 7.48
C GLN A 239 -3.32 -20.78 6.28
N ARG A 240 -4.61 -21.07 6.09
CA ARG A 240 -5.38 -20.47 4.99
C ARG A 240 -5.55 -18.97 5.18
N ALA A 241 -5.90 -18.55 6.39
CA ALA A 241 -6.02 -17.14 6.74
C ALA A 241 -4.69 -16.40 6.51
N LEU A 242 -3.58 -16.96 6.98
CA LEU A 242 -2.25 -16.38 6.79
C LEU A 242 -1.81 -16.37 5.32
N PHE A 243 -2.15 -17.42 4.55
CA PHE A 243 -1.90 -17.43 3.11
C PHE A 243 -2.66 -16.33 2.39
N TYR A 244 -3.97 -16.18 2.66
CA TYR A 244 -4.76 -15.11 2.04
C TYR A 244 -4.34 -13.72 2.52
N ALA A 245 -3.94 -13.56 3.78
CA ALA A 245 -3.37 -12.31 4.28
C ALA A 245 -2.03 -11.99 3.59
N THR A 246 -1.19 -13.00 3.34
CA THR A 246 0.08 -12.83 2.61
C THR A 246 -0.20 -12.40 1.18
N VAL A 247 -0.97 -13.19 0.43
CA VAL A 247 -1.23 -12.89 -0.99
C VAL A 247 -2.03 -11.59 -1.13
N GLY A 248 -3.08 -11.41 -0.33
CA GLY A 248 -3.87 -10.18 -0.33
C GLY A 248 -3.03 -8.96 0.01
N GLY A 249 -2.08 -9.08 0.94
CA GLY A 249 -1.12 -8.03 1.26
C GLY A 249 -0.24 -7.67 0.08
N VAL A 250 0.37 -8.65 -0.60
CA VAL A 250 1.18 -8.42 -1.82
C VAL A 250 0.34 -7.78 -2.92
N LEU A 251 -0.80 -8.36 -3.26
CA LEU A 251 -1.62 -7.86 -4.37
C LEU A 251 -2.23 -6.49 -4.10
N ALA A 252 -2.71 -6.25 -2.88
CA ALA A 252 -3.16 -4.92 -2.50
C ALA A 252 -2.00 -3.93 -2.57
N GLN A 253 -0.81 -4.38 -2.17
CA GLN A 253 0.38 -3.54 -2.18
C GLN A 253 0.75 -3.07 -3.59
N ASP A 254 0.96 -4.00 -4.49
CA ASP A 254 1.40 -3.71 -5.84
C ASP A 254 0.34 -2.90 -6.61
N TYR A 255 -0.94 -3.27 -6.48
CA TYR A 255 -2.03 -2.54 -7.12
C TYR A 255 -2.15 -1.09 -6.64
N GLN A 256 -2.16 -0.88 -5.32
CA GLN A 256 -2.31 0.45 -4.77
C GLN A 256 -1.06 1.31 -5.08
N HIS A 257 0.16 0.72 -5.19
CA HIS A 257 1.37 1.48 -5.49
C HIS A 257 1.21 2.19 -6.83
N ALA A 258 0.81 1.41 -7.83
CA ALA A 258 0.58 1.93 -9.17
C ALA A 258 -0.68 2.80 -9.26
N SER A 259 -1.78 2.45 -8.57
CA SER A 259 -3.07 3.15 -8.73
C SER A 259 -3.21 4.45 -7.93
N TYR A 260 -2.51 4.61 -6.80
CA TYR A 260 -2.65 5.81 -5.95
C TYR A 260 -2.26 7.09 -6.68
N LEU A 261 -1.19 7.07 -7.46
CA LEU A 261 -0.75 8.25 -8.20
C LEU A 261 -1.79 8.73 -9.22
N TRP A 262 -2.65 7.82 -9.70
CA TRP A 262 -3.72 8.18 -10.65
C TRP A 262 -4.91 8.88 -10.01
N THR A 263 -5.08 8.80 -8.70
CA THR A 263 -6.19 9.47 -8.01
C THR A 263 -5.89 10.94 -7.70
N ILE A 264 -4.64 11.38 -7.89
CA ILE A 264 -4.23 12.78 -7.77
C ILE A 264 -4.91 13.62 -8.87
N ARG A 265 -5.65 14.65 -8.47
CA ARG A 265 -6.38 15.53 -9.38
C ARG A 265 -5.46 16.53 -10.07
N ASP A 266 -4.62 17.23 -9.31
CA ASP A 266 -3.66 18.21 -9.85
C ASP A 266 -2.22 17.70 -9.81
N LYS A 267 -1.93 16.77 -10.72
CA LYS A 267 -0.60 16.13 -10.86
C LYS A 267 0.50 17.15 -11.11
N SER A 268 0.23 18.17 -11.93
CA SER A 268 1.17 19.22 -12.28
C SER A 268 1.58 20.04 -11.06
N ALA A 269 0.62 20.49 -10.25
CA ALA A 269 0.92 21.27 -9.06
C ALA A 269 1.66 20.45 -7.99
N ILE A 270 1.34 19.16 -7.85
CA ILE A 270 2.11 18.26 -6.98
C ILE A 270 3.55 18.08 -7.51
N ALA A 271 3.73 17.86 -8.81
CA ALA A 271 5.06 17.75 -9.41
C ALA A 271 5.89 19.02 -9.22
N ASP A 272 5.29 20.20 -9.40
CA ASP A 272 5.94 21.49 -9.17
C ASP A 272 6.30 21.71 -7.69
N LEU A 273 5.42 21.30 -6.76
CA LEU A 273 5.73 21.30 -5.34
C LEU A 273 6.95 20.44 -5.03
N LEU A 274 7.04 19.23 -5.60
CA LEU A 274 8.16 18.32 -5.38
C LEU A 274 9.45 18.85 -6.01
N ARG A 275 9.39 19.44 -7.23
CA ARG A 275 10.52 20.13 -7.85
C ARG A 275 11.00 21.31 -7.01
N ALA A 276 10.08 22.08 -6.42
CA ALA A 276 10.43 23.20 -5.55
C ALA A 276 11.08 22.75 -4.23
N ASN A 277 10.64 21.63 -3.65
CA ASN A 277 11.17 21.11 -2.39
C ASN A 277 12.51 20.37 -2.56
N TYR A 278 12.67 19.63 -3.66
CA TYR A 278 13.78 18.70 -3.84
C TYR A 278 14.77 19.12 -4.94
N GLY A 279 14.41 20.10 -5.77
CA GLY A 279 15.29 20.70 -6.76
C GLY A 279 15.76 19.73 -7.86
N PRO A 280 16.99 19.89 -8.38
CA PRO A 280 17.50 19.12 -9.53
C PRO A 280 17.81 17.65 -9.21
N GLU A 281 17.59 17.20 -7.98
CA GLU A 281 17.72 15.78 -7.62
C GLU A 281 16.58 14.94 -8.20
N VAL A 282 15.36 15.48 -8.24
CA VAL A 282 14.19 14.77 -8.77
C VAL A 282 14.38 14.49 -10.26
N GLU A 283 14.80 15.48 -11.05
CA GLU A 283 15.02 15.29 -12.49
C GLU A 283 16.10 14.22 -12.78
N ARG A 284 17.18 14.19 -11.99
CA ARG A 284 18.21 13.12 -12.11
C ARG A 284 17.66 11.74 -11.76
N ASN A 285 16.75 11.67 -10.81
CA ASN A 285 16.09 10.42 -10.45
C ASN A 285 15.12 9.97 -11.54
N ILE A 286 14.40 10.89 -12.20
CA ILE A 286 13.50 10.55 -13.32
C ILE A 286 14.28 9.79 -14.40
N ASP A 287 15.45 10.28 -14.80
CA ASP A 287 16.28 9.61 -15.81
C ASP A 287 16.70 8.20 -15.36
N SER A 288 17.08 8.05 -14.08
CA SER A 288 17.44 6.75 -13.50
C SER A 288 16.26 5.77 -13.45
N VAL A 289 15.07 6.26 -13.12
CA VAL A 289 13.85 5.45 -13.10
C VAL A 289 13.55 5.02 -14.54
N CYS A 290 13.49 5.96 -15.49
CA CYS A 290 13.27 5.67 -16.90
C CYS A 290 14.27 4.64 -17.46
N ALA A 291 15.56 4.76 -17.13
CA ALA A 291 16.58 3.80 -17.57
C ALA A 291 16.37 2.39 -17.01
N LYS A 292 15.97 2.27 -15.74
CA LYS A 292 15.66 0.96 -15.13
C LYS A 292 14.52 0.25 -15.86
N TRP A 293 13.55 1.01 -16.36
CA TRP A 293 12.38 0.46 -17.04
C TRP A 293 12.63 0.15 -18.52
N SER A 294 13.56 0.84 -19.18
CA SER A 294 13.91 0.53 -20.58
C SER A 294 14.62 -0.82 -20.73
N ASP A 295 15.18 -1.35 -19.63
CA ASP A 295 15.94 -2.60 -19.61
C ASP A 295 15.06 -3.85 -19.33
N GLN A 296 13.75 -3.67 -19.09
CA GLN A 296 12.78 -4.75 -18.83
C GLN A 296 11.98 -5.11 -20.09
#